data_AF-A0A545V891-F1
#
_entry.id   AF-A0A545V891-F1
#
_cell.length_a   1.000
_cell.length_b   1.000
_cell.length_c   1.000
_cell.angle_alpha   90.00
_cell.angle_beta   90.00
_cell.angle_gamma   90.00
#
_symmetry.space_group_name_H-M   'P 1'
#
loop_
_entity.id
_entity.type
_entity.pdbx_description
1 polymer ?
#
loop_
_entity_poly.entity_id
_entity_poly.type
_entity_poly.pdbx_seq_one_letter_code
_entity_poly.pdbx_strand_id
1 'polypeptide(L)'
;MGQEESSMVDESTPPQTLSERSLTAIAEYIKSGDVKRIVVMTGAGISTAAGIPDFRSPKTGLYNNLARLNLPHAEAVFEISYFKENPEPFYVLAKELYPGKFHPTVSHVFLSLLATKGLLHMLFTQNIDCLERTAGVPPERIVEAHGSFATQRCVECKKEFPDDEMKTHVHNGEVPRCIDMSCNGLVKPDIVFFGEALPRAFSEQSHKVAMADLVLIIGTSLQVYPFAGLPKMVRESIPRVLFNMERVGQIGDRTDDVLSLGPCDDGVRQLATELGWRDELEKMWRGIVGDEEAEKQLRSQKERSQEVDEEVQKLTEDVETVLKIHDDESASNETTASKSHQSEEAEPSDDSSTGRVVTTAEKEVSAERGETSAPAAGTPSDKALDAKDSSAIRGDSVPKSAFRKE
;
A
#
# COMPACT_ATOMS: atom_id res chain seq x y z
N MET A 1 -12.52 1.50 -14.00
CA MET A 1 -12.09 2.22 -12.78
C MET A 1 -10.94 3.10 -13.22
N GLY A 2 -11.15 4.42 -13.31
CA GLY A 2 -10.20 5.32 -13.93
C GLY A 2 -8.87 5.32 -13.19
N GLN A 3 -7.77 5.13 -13.93
CA GLN A 3 -6.48 5.66 -13.51
C GLN A 3 -6.65 7.19 -13.53
N GLU A 4 -6.90 7.79 -12.38
CA GLU A 4 -6.83 9.25 -12.26
C GLU A 4 -5.39 9.64 -12.60
N GLU A 5 -5.21 10.50 -13.61
CA GLU A 5 -3.89 11.00 -14.02
C GLU A 5 -3.23 11.62 -12.79
N SER A 6 -2.12 11.02 -12.36
CA SER A 6 -1.34 11.55 -11.26
C SER A 6 -0.35 12.57 -11.81
N SER A 7 -0.48 13.82 -11.39
CA SER A 7 0.39 14.91 -11.79
C SER A 7 1.18 15.41 -10.58
N MET A 8 2.50 15.40 -10.67
CA MET A 8 3.34 16.06 -9.68
C MET A 8 3.00 17.55 -9.64
N VAL A 9 2.88 18.10 -8.43
CA VAL A 9 2.84 19.55 -8.27
C VAL A 9 4.13 20.14 -8.81
N ASP A 10 3.98 21.18 -9.62
CA ASP A 10 5.12 21.92 -10.14
C ASP A 10 6.01 22.41 -8.98
N GLU A 11 7.31 22.14 -9.07
CA GLU A 11 8.26 22.46 -7.99
C GLU A 11 8.28 23.95 -7.64
N SER A 12 7.96 24.83 -8.59
CA SER A 12 7.87 26.28 -8.36
C SER A 12 6.63 26.71 -7.57
N THR A 13 5.62 25.84 -7.46
CA THR A 13 4.44 26.10 -6.62
C THR A 13 4.87 26.02 -5.16
N PRO A 14 4.73 27.08 -4.33
CA PRO A 14 5.12 27.01 -2.93
C PRO A 14 4.14 26.15 -2.09
N PRO A 15 4.60 25.49 -1.02
CA PRO A 15 3.71 24.88 -0.04
C PRO A 15 2.81 25.91 0.65
N GLN A 16 1.65 25.48 1.16
CA GLN A 16 0.71 26.39 1.84
C GLN A 16 0.93 26.42 3.36
N THR A 17 1.32 25.29 3.94
CA THR A 17 1.47 25.10 5.39
C THR A 17 2.93 24.95 5.79
N LEU A 18 3.70 24.21 5.00
CA LEU A 18 5.12 23.97 5.26
C LEU A 18 5.98 25.14 4.76
N SER A 19 7.17 25.32 5.35
CA SER A 19 8.18 26.26 4.84
C SER A 19 8.76 25.79 3.50
N GLU A 20 8.91 24.48 3.34
CA GLU A 20 9.40 23.80 2.12
C GLU A 20 8.94 22.32 2.12
N ARG A 21 9.10 21.61 1.00
CA ARG A 21 8.74 20.19 0.88
C ARG A 21 9.87 19.28 1.41
N SER A 22 10.23 19.42 2.68
CA SER A 22 11.34 18.66 3.28
C SER A 22 10.94 18.00 4.61
N LEU A 23 11.69 16.96 5.01
CA LEU A 23 11.51 16.34 6.32
C LEU A 23 11.87 17.30 7.47
N THR A 24 12.78 18.26 7.23
CA THR A 24 13.08 19.33 8.18
C THR A 24 11.85 20.20 8.44
N ALA A 25 11.15 20.63 7.39
CA ALA A 25 9.91 21.40 7.53
C ALA A 25 8.80 20.61 8.22
N ILE A 26 8.68 19.30 7.95
CA ILE A 26 7.76 18.41 8.68
C ILE A 26 8.12 18.34 10.17
N ALA A 27 9.40 18.20 10.50
CA ALA A 27 9.85 18.16 11.89
C ALA A 27 9.58 19.49 12.60
N GLU A 28 9.82 20.63 11.94
CA GLU A 28 9.47 21.96 12.46
C GLU A 28 7.97 22.08 12.72
N TYR A 29 7.13 21.60 11.79
CA TYR A 29 5.68 21.59 11.94
C TYR A 29 5.22 20.71 13.11
N ILE A 30 5.84 19.54 13.32
CA ILE A 30 5.58 18.72 14.52
C ILE A 30 6.03 19.46 15.79
N LYS A 31 7.20 20.10 15.76
CA LYS A 31 7.78 20.83 16.90
C LYS A 31 7.04 22.13 17.24
N SER A 32 6.23 22.69 16.34
CA SER A 32 5.41 23.89 16.61
C SER A 32 4.36 23.66 17.71
N GLY A 33 3.95 22.40 17.90
CA GLY A 33 2.89 22.02 18.83
C GLY A 33 1.47 22.05 18.22
N ASP A 34 1.35 22.42 16.94
CA ASP A 34 0.07 22.39 16.22
C ASP A 34 -0.33 20.95 15.84
N VAL A 35 0.66 20.08 15.62
CA VAL A 35 0.44 18.66 15.32
C VAL A 35 0.21 17.89 16.61
N LYS A 36 -1.04 17.42 16.81
CA LYS A 36 -1.41 16.58 17.97
C LYS A 36 -1.98 15.24 17.56
N ARG A 37 -2.38 15.11 16.29
CA ARG A 37 -3.03 13.92 15.75
C ARG A 37 -2.34 13.46 14.46
N ILE A 38 -1.33 12.62 14.62
CA ILE A 38 -0.68 11.97 13.49
C ILE A 38 -1.42 10.67 13.17
N VAL A 39 -1.93 10.56 11.95
CA VAL A 39 -2.45 9.30 11.43
C VAL A 39 -1.38 8.65 10.58
N VAL A 40 -1.13 7.36 10.83
CA VAL A 40 -0.12 6.60 10.10
C VAL A 40 -0.78 5.48 9.29
N MET A 41 -0.30 5.26 8.08
CA MET A 41 -0.73 4.21 7.17
C MET A 41 0.47 3.37 6.77
N THR A 42 0.44 2.07 7.03
CA THR A 42 1.57 1.18 6.78
C THR A 42 1.19 0.02 5.86
N GLY A 43 2.18 -0.48 5.13
CA GLY A 43 2.09 -1.72 4.36
C GLY A 43 3.38 -2.53 4.45
N ALA A 44 3.50 -3.55 3.58
CA ALA A 44 4.56 -4.56 3.70
C ALA A 44 5.98 -3.99 3.65
N GLY A 45 6.18 -2.82 3.04
CA GLY A 45 7.48 -2.15 2.92
C GLY A 45 8.16 -1.90 4.26
N ILE A 46 7.40 -1.63 5.34
CA ILE A 46 7.98 -1.40 6.67
C ILE A 46 8.56 -2.67 7.32
N SER A 47 8.16 -3.84 6.84
CA SER A 47 8.55 -5.16 7.38
C SER A 47 9.66 -5.83 6.55
N THR A 48 10.04 -5.26 5.41
CA THR A 48 11.08 -5.83 4.53
C THR A 48 12.43 -5.97 5.22
N ALA A 49 12.83 -5.00 6.05
CA ALA A 49 14.07 -5.06 6.82
C ALA A 49 14.06 -6.13 7.92
N ALA A 50 12.88 -6.53 8.41
CA ALA A 50 12.73 -7.65 9.34
C ALA A 50 12.96 -9.02 8.66
N GLY A 51 13.15 -9.05 7.33
CA GLY A 51 13.29 -10.28 6.56
C GLY A 51 11.95 -10.94 6.23
N ILE A 52 10.84 -10.25 6.48
CA ILE A 52 9.53 -10.67 5.96
C ILE A 52 9.52 -10.32 4.48
N PRO A 53 9.46 -11.31 3.57
CA PRO A 53 9.32 -11.01 2.16
C PRO A 53 8.00 -10.28 1.97
N ASP A 54 8.03 -9.21 1.18
CA ASP A 54 6.77 -8.62 0.74
C ASP A 54 6.00 -9.64 -0.13
N PHE A 55 4.77 -9.31 -0.50
CA PHE A 55 4.00 -10.23 -1.34
C PHE A 55 4.53 -10.27 -2.77
N ARG A 56 5.02 -9.13 -3.29
CA ARG A 56 5.06 -8.85 -4.73
C ARG A 56 6.47 -8.69 -5.32
N SER A 57 7.51 -8.56 -4.52
CA SER A 57 8.86 -8.31 -5.03
C SER A 57 9.33 -9.47 -5.92
N PRO A 58 9.91 -9.18 -7.09
CA PRO A 58 10.55 -10.19 -7.92
C PRO A 58 11.63 -10.95 -7.12
N LYS A 59 11.70 -12.27 -7.31
CA LYS A 59 12.65 -13.22 -6.69
C LYS A 59 12.53 -13.43 -5.17
N THR A 60 12.24 -12.40 -4.38
CA THR A 60 12.19 -12.48 -2.91
C THR A 60 10.77 -12.54 -2.34
N GLY A 61 9.77 -12.05 -3.09
CA GLY A 61 8.39 -11.98 -2.62
C GLY A 61 7.75 -13.34 -2.38
N LEU A 62 6.81 -13.39 -1.43
CA LEU A 62 6.12 -14.61 -1.00
C LEU A 62 5.54 -15.39 -2.19
N TYR A 63 4.97 -14.71 -3.17
CA TYR A 63 4.37 -15.28 -4.37
C TYR A 63 5.34 -16.10 -5.23
N ASN A 64 6.63 -15.74 -5.29
CA ASN A 64 7.62 -16.52 -6.00
C ASN A 64 7.92 -17.86 -5.30
N ASN A 65 7.90 -17.87 -3.97
CA ASN A 65 8.14 -19.07 -3.16
C ASN A 65 6.92 -20.03 -3.14
N LEU A 66 5.77 -19.59 -3.63
CA LEU A 66 4.52 -20.33 -3.71
C LEU A 66 4.37 -21.14 -5.01
N ALA A 67 5.30 -21.01 -5.96
CA ALA A 67 5.28 -21.78 -7.22
C ALA A 67 5.21 -23.31 -6.99
N ARG A 68 5.72 -23.80 -5.86
CA ARG A 68 5.63 -25.22 -5.43
C ARG A 68 4.21 -25.70 -5.08
N LEU A 69 3.27 -24.78 -4.82
CA LEU A 69 1.91 -25.11 -4.38
C LEU A 69 0.92 -25.28 -5.55
N ASN A 70 1.38 -25.18 -6.80
CA ASN A 70 0.57 -25.37 -8.02
C ASN A 70 -0.72 -24.54 -8.02
N LEU A 71 -0.62 -23.28 -7.59
CA LEU A 71 -1.71 -22.31 -7.55
C LEU A 71 -2.03 -21.81 -8.97
N PRO A 72 -3.29 -21.46 -9.28
CA PRO A 72 -3.65 -20.88 -10.58
C PRO A 72 -2.95 -19.54 -10.82
N HIS A 73 -2.79 -18.75 -9.76
CA HIS A 73 -2.04 -17.50 -9.65
C HIS A 73 -1.68 -17.29 -8.18
N ALA A 74 -0.71 -16.44 -7.88
CA ALA A 74 -0.09 -16.43 -6.57
C ALA A 74 -1.00 -15.88 -5.45
N GLU A 75 -1.90 -14.96 -5.79
CA GLU A 75 -2.90 -14.38 -4.88
C GLU A 75 -3.98 -15.37 -4.46
N ALA A 76 -4.17 -16.48 -5.20
CA ALA A 76 -5.23 -17.45 -4.95
C ALA A 76 -5.19 -18.05 -3.54
N VAL A 77 -4.01 -18.18 -2.92
CA VAL A 77 -3.86 -18.66 -1.54
C VAL A 77 -4.55 -17.77 -0.50
N PHE A 78 -4.78 -16.49 -0.84
CA PHE A 78 -5.50 -15.51 -0.03
C PHE A 78 -6.87 -15.18 -0.61
N GLU A 79 -7.43 -15.96 -1.54
CA GLU A 79 -8.82 -15.79 -2.01
C GLU A 79 -9.77 -16.66 -1.21
N ILE A 80 -10.88 -16.08 -0.73
CA ILE A 80 -11.81 -16.82 0.13
C ILE A 80 -12.53 -17.95 -0.61
N SER A 81 -12.81 -17.76 -1.91
CA SER A 81 -13.38 -18.80 -2.78
C SER A 81 -12.42 -19.98 -2.90
N TYR A 82 -11.16 -19.71 -3.23
CA TYR A 82 -10.13 -20.74 -3.35
C TYR A 82 -9.89 -21.46 -2.01
N PHE A 83 -9.81 -20.73 -0.90
CA PHE A 83 -9.66 -21.32 0.44
C PHE A 83 -10.79 -22.28 0.81
N LYS A 84 -12.04 -21.96 0.43
CA LYS A 84 -13.18 -22.85 0.69
C LYS A 84 -13.11 -24.16 -0.10
N GLU A 85 -12.46 -24.15 -1.26
CA GLU A 85 -12.30 -25.31 -2.13
C GLU A 85 -11.04 -26.12 -1.80
N ASN A 86 -9.90 -25.44 -1.61
CA ASN A 86 -8.57 -26.00 -1.36
C ASN A 86 -7.87 -25.21 -0.23
N PRO A 87 -8.17 -25.50 1.06
CA PRO A 87 -7.59 -24.78 2.19
C PRO A 87 -6.14 -25.16 2.52
N GLU A 88 -5.67 -26.33 2.10
CA GLU A 88 -4.36 -26.89 2.46
C GLU A 88 -3.17 -25.98 2.07
N PRO A 89 -3.12 -25.37 0.87
CA PRO A 89 -2.02 -24.47 0.50
C PRO A 89 -1.84 -23.30 1.48
N PHE A 90 -2.93 -22.74 1.99
CA PHE A 90 -2.86 -21.68 3.00
C PHE A 90 -2.23 -22.19 4.30
N TYR A 91 -2.57 -23.39 4.76
CA TYR A 91 -2.02 -23.92 6.02
C TYR A 91 -0.55 -24.34 5.91
N VAL A 92 -0.10 -24.76 4.73
CA VAL A 92 1.33 -24.95 4.45
C VAL A 92 2.07 -23.61 4.56
N LEU A 93 1.48 -22.54 4.02
CA LEU A 93 2.06 -21.19 4.07
C LEU A 93 1.96 -20.53 5.45
N ALA A 94 0.86 -20.73 6.17
CA ALA A 94 0.61 -20.15 7.49
C ALA A 94 1.69 -20.53 8.49
N LYS A 95 2.27 -21.72 8.37
CA LYS A 95 3.42 -22.16 9.17
C LYS A 95 4.67 -21.30 8.95
N GLU A 96 4.87 -20.81 7.73
CA GLU A 96 5.98 -19.91 7.41
C GLU A 96 5.73 -18.50 7.98
N LEU A 97 4.49 -18.02 7.88
CA LEU A 97 4.05 -16.68 8.26
C LEU A 97 3.71 -16.48 9.75
N TYR A 98 3.55 -17.57 10.51
CA TYR A 98 3.07 -17.47 11.89
C TYR A 98 3.97 -16.57 12.75
N PRO A 99 3.40 -15.67 13.59
CA PRO A 99 4.18 -14.71 14.38
C PRO A 99 5.26 -15.36 15.27
N GLY A 100 6.34 -14.61 15.51
CA GLY A 100 7.41 -14.98 16.45
C GLY A 100 8.78 -15.28 15.84
N LYS A 101 8.90 -15.31 14.50
CA LYS A 101 10.19 -15.46 13.80
C LYS A 101 10.88 -14.15 13.46
N PHE A 102 10.10 -13.08 13.39
CA PHE A 102 10.52 -11.77 12.90
C PHE A 102 10.43 -10.74 14.02
N HIS A 103 11.32 -9.76 13.95
CA HIS A 103 11.41 -8.68 14.93
C HIS A 103 11.04 -7.34 14.30
N PRO A 104 10.42 -6.42 15.06
CA PRO A 104 10.06 -5.12 14.54
C PRO A 104 11.25 -4.34 13.97
N THR A 105 11.04 -3.64 12.85
CA THR A 105 12.02 -2.72 12.29
C THR A 105 12.04 -1.39 13.06
N VAL A 106 13.01 -0.52 12.77
CA VAL A 106 13.04 0.82 13.37
C VAL A 106 11.80 1.64 12.98
N SER A 107 11.24 1.42 11.79
CA SER A 107 9.97 2.02 11.37
C SER A 107 8.81 1.67 12.31
N HIS A 108 8.70 0.41 12.74
CA HIS A 108 7.67 -0.02 13.69
C HIS A 108 7.86 0.63 15.07
N VAL A 109 9.10 0.70 15.54
CA VAL A 109 9.41 1.30 16.85
C VAL A 109 9.18 2.81 16.84
N PHE A 110 9.36 3.48 15.70
CA PHE A 110 8.97 4.88 15.55
C PHE A 110 7.46 5.09 15.77
N LEU A 111 6.60 4.16 15.35
CA LEU A 111 5.15 4.23 15.63
C LEU A 111 4.87 4.18 17.14
N SER A 112 5.58 3.30 17.85
CA SER A 112 5.53 3.20 19.31
C SER A 112 6.02 4.50 19.96
N LEU A 113 7.10 5.08 19.45
CA LEU A 113 7.63 6.37 19.91
C LEU A 113 6.64 7.54 19.68
N LEU A 114 5.92 7.55 18.56
CA LEU A 114 4.83 8.51 18.33
C LEU A 114 3.72 8.34 19.37
N ALA A 115 3.39 7.11 19.74
CA ALA A 115 2.37 6.82 20.75
C ALA A 115 2.82 7.27 22.15
N THR A 116 4.06 6.98 22.55
CA THR A 116 4.61 7.40 23.86
C THR A 116 4.74 8.91 23.99
N LYS A 117 4.99 9.62 22.88
CA LYS A 117 4.95 11.09 22.81
C LYS A 117 3.54 11.68 22.72
N GLY A 118 2.50 10.85 22.69
CA GLY A 118 1.11 11.29 22.65
C GLY A 118 0.66 11.85 21.30
N LEU A 119 1.42 11.62 20.22
CA LEU A 119 1.16 12.17 18.88
C LEU A 119 0.41 11.18 17.97
N LEU A 120 0.54 9.87 18.19
CA LEU A 120 -0.14 8.86 17.39
C LEU A 120 -1.65 8.92 17.62
N HIS A 121 -2.40 9.36 16.61
CA HIS A 121 -3.86 9.38 16.64
C HIS A 121 -4.45 8.01 16.33
N MET A 122 -4.03 7.44 15.20
CA MET A 122 -4.44 6.12 14.74
C MET A 122 -3.40 5.57 13.74
N LEU A 123 -3.15 4.28 13.82
CA LEU A 123 -2.35 3.52 12.87
C LEU A 123 -3.28 2.60 12.09
N PHE A 124 -3.29 2.73 10.76
CA PHE A 124 -3.92 1.78 9.86
C PHE A 124 -2.82 0.94 9.21
N THR A 125 -2.82 -0.37 9.43
CA THR A 125 -1.84 -1.28 8.80
C THR A 125 -2.52 -2.24 7.85
N GLN A 126 -1.91 -2.47 6.68
CA GLN A 126 -2.27 -3.55 5.77
C GLN A 126 -1.58 -4.86 6.14
N ASN A 127 -0.61 -4.82 7.05
CA ASN A 127 0.19 -5.98 7.43
C ASN A 127 -0.58 -6.89 8.37
N ILE A 128 -0.22 -8.17 8.32
CA ILE A 128 -0.79 -9.25 9.15
C ILE A 128 0.25 -9.84 10.12
N ASP A 129 1.48 -9.34 10.07
CA ASP A 129 2.65 -9.88 10.77
C ASP A 129 2.69 -9.57 12.28
N CYS A 130 1.83 -8.66 12.75
CA CYS A 130 1.70 -8.23 14.15
C CYS A 130 2.97 -7.53 14.72
N LEU A 131 3.88 -7.04 13.87
CA LEU A 131 5.10 -6.38 14.32
C LEU A 131 4.81 -5.02 14.98
N GLU A 132 3.71 -4.35 14.65
CA GLU A 132 3.28 -3.11 15.30
C GLU A 132 2.95 -3.34 16.77
N ARG A 133 2.26 -4.45 17.09
CA ARG A 133 1.98 -4.86 18.47
C ARG A 133 3.27 -5.21 19.21
N THR A 134 4.16 -5.95 18.55
CA THR A 134 5.44 -6.37 19.11
C THR A 134 6.35 -5.16 19.40
N ALA A 135 6.27 -4.11 18.59
CA ALA A 135 6.95 -2.83 18.83
C ALA A 135 6.38 -2.02 20.00
N GLY A 136 5.24 -2.44 20.57
CA GLY A 136 4.60 -1.79 21.71
C GLY A 136 3.61 -0.68 21.33
N VAL A 137 3.12 -0.64 20.08
CA VAL A 137 2.02 0.27 19.73
C VAL A 137 0.76 -0.13 20.52
N PRO A 138 0.08 0.80 21.21
CA PRO A 138 -1.11 0.48 22.00
C PRO A 138 -2.23 -0.12 21.13
N PRO A 139 -2.84 -1.26 21.50
CA PRO A 139 -3.86 -1.93 20.68
C PRO A 139 -5.03 -1.04 20.24
N GLU A 140 -5.47 -0.11 21.10
CA GLU A 140 -6.55 0.84 20.82
C GLU A 140 -6.19 1.91 19.78
N ARG A 141 -4.92 1.97 19.38
CA ARG A 141 -4.40 2.85 18.32
C ARG A 141 -4.13 2.10 17.02
N ILE A 142 -4.38 0.79 16.94
CA ILE A 142 -4.11 -0.04 15.76
C ILE A 142 -5.44 -0.44 15.10
N VAL A 143 -5.51 -0.22 13.80
CA VAL A 143 -6.51 -0.80 12.90
C VAL A 143 -5.77 -1.72 11.92
N GLU A 144 -5.86 -3.02 12.18
CA GLU A 144 -5.37 -4.08 11.30
C GLU A 144 -6.36 -4.24 10.15
N ALA A 145 -6.18 -3.46 9.08
CA ALA A 145 -7.15 -3.36 7.99
C ALA A 145 -7.34 -4.68 7.24
N HIS A 146 -6.29 -5.49 7.15
CA HIS A 146 -6.36 -6.84 6.59
C HIS A 146 -6.38 -7.92 7.67
N GLY A 147 -6.74 -7.55 8.91
CA GLY A 147 -6.78 -8.48 10.02
C GLY A 147 -5.39 -8.93 10.47
N SER A 148 -5.33 -10.01 11.24
CA SER A 148 -4.06 -10.50 11.80
C SER A 148 -4.13 -11.97 12.21
N PHE A 149 -2.98 -12.56 12.52
CA PHE A 149 -2.88 -13.89 13.13
C PHE A 149 -3.23 -13.91 14.63
N ALA A 150 -3.69 -12.79 15.21
CA ALA A 150 -3.91 -12.67 16.65
C ALA A 150 -5.15 -13.43 17.15
N THR A 151 -6.15 -13.64 16.29
CA THR A 151 -7.36 -14.42 16.61
C THR A 151 -7.78 -15.25 15.39
N GLN A 152 -8.70 -16.20 15.60
CA GLN A 152 -9.22 -17.07 14.54
C GLN A 152 -10.69 -17.40 14.73
N ARG A 153 -11.41 -17.54 13.63
CA ARG A 153 -12.86 -17.80 13.61
C ARG A 153 -13.25 -18.77 12.50
N CYS A 154 -14.36 -19.47 12.72
CA CYS A 154 -15.03 -20.24 11.67
C CYS A 154 -15.49 -19.30 10.55
N VAL A 155 -15.20 -19.67 9.30
CA VAL A 155 -15.58 -18.89 8.12
C VAL A 155 -17.09 -18.77 7.98
N GLU A 156 -17.84 -19.80 8.37
CA GLU A 156 -19.29 -19.89 8.22
C GLU A 156 -20.04 -19.25 9.40
N CYS A 157 -19.87 -19.77 10.62
CA CYS A 157 -20.64 -19.31 11.79
C CYS A 157 -19.98 -18.19 12.59
N LYS A 158 -18.76 -17.77 12.23
CA LYS A 158 -17.96 -16.74 12.92
C LYS A 158 -17.62 -17.04 14.39
N LYS A 159 -17.86 -18.27 14.86
CA LYS A 159 -17.46 -18.71 16.21
C LYS A 159 -15.94 -18.68 16.33
N GLU A 160 -15.46 -18.14 17.45
CA GLU A 160 -14.04 -18.12 17.80
C GLU A 160 -13.49 -19.53 17.97
N PHE A 161 -12.25 -19.72 17.55
CA PHE A 161 -11.53 -20.96 17.67
C PHE A 161 -10.34 -20.75 18.64
N PRO A 162 -10.00 -21.72 19.51
CA PRO A 162 -8.94 -21.52 20.50
C PRO A 162 -7.54 -21.32 19.88
N ASP A 163 -6.76 -20.37 20.43
CA ASP A 163 -5.41 -20.04 19.95
C ASP A 163 -4.47 -21.25 19.97
N ASP A 164 -4.46 -22.01 21.06
CA ASP A 164 -3.53 -23.13 21.24
C ASP A 164 -3.84 -24.26 20.25
N GLU A 165 -5.12 -24.52 19.98
CA GLU A 165 -5.52 -25.48 18.94
C GLU A 165 -5.11 -24.99 17.55
N MET A 166 -5.28 -23.70 17.25
CA MET A 166 -4.89 -23.13 15.96
C MET A 166 -3.38 -23.25 15.74
N LYS A 167 -2.58 -22.97 16.77
CA LYS A 167 -1.12 -23.16 16.73
C LYS A 167 -0.74 -24.59 16.40
N THR A 168 -1.40 -25.57 17.02
CA THR A 168 -1.17 -26.99 16.72
C THR A 168 -1.50 -27.33 15.27
N HIS A 169 -2.67 -26.90 14.78
CA HIS A 169 -3.07 -27.11 13.39
C HIS A 169 -2.10 -26.48 12.39
N VAL A 170 -1.73 -25.22 12.58
CA VAL A 170 -0.75 -24.53 11.72
C VAL A 170 0.62 -25.21 11.78
N HIS A 171 1.08 -25.62 12.95
CA HIS A 171 2.36 -26.31 13.10
C HIS A 171 2.40 -27.64 12.32
N ASN A 172 1.29 -28.38 12.38
CA ASN A 172 1.14 -29.68 11.72
C ASN A 172 0.77 -29.55 10.23
N GLY A 173 0.39 -28.36 9.75
CA GLY A 173 -0.13 -28.17 8.39
C GLY A 173 -1.52 -28.77 8.19
N GLU A 174 -2.30 -28.89 9.27
CA GLU A 174 -3.64 -29.48 9.27
C GLU A 174 -4.70 -28.39 9.18
N VAL A 175 -5.80 -28.70 8.48
CA VAL A 175 -6.91 -27.76 8.29
C VAL A 175 -7.89 -27.86 9.47
N PRO A 176 -8.03 -26.82 10.31
CA PRO A 176 -8.93 -26.80 11.45
C PRO A 176 -10.39 -26.72 11.00
N ARG A 177 -11.25 -27.40 11.77
CA ARG A 177 -12.71 -27.39 11.61
C ARG A 177 -13.36 -26.75 12.82
N CYS A 178 -14.53 -26.17 12.62
CA CYS A 178 -15.27 -25.48 13.67
C CYS A 178 -15.52 -26.41 14.86
N ILE A 179 -15.24 -25.92 16.08
CA ILE A 179 -15.55 -26.60 17.34
C ILE A 179 -17.06 -26.85 17.52
N ASP A 180 -17.90 -26.11 16.80
CA ASP A 180 -19.32 -26.40 16.69
C ASP A 180 -19.55 -27.51 15.67
N MET A 181 -19.78 -28.73 16.18
CA MET A 181 -20.01 -29.92 15.36
C MET A 181 -21.21 -29.79 14.43
N SER A 182 -22.20 -28.95 14.76
CA SER A 182 -23.34 -28.70 13.86
C SER A 182 -22.98 -27.83 12.66
N CYS A 183 -21.93 -27.02 12.77
CA CYS A 183 -21.41 -26.19 11.69
C CYS A 183 -20.35 -26.94 10.89
N ASN A 184 -19.34 -27.51 11.56
CA ASN A 184 -18.20 -28.21 10.95
C ASN A 184 -17.50 -27.44 9.81
N GLY A 185 -17.64 -26.11 9.77
CA GLY A 185 -17.06 -25.25 8.75
C GLY A 185 -15.55 -25.13 8.90
N LEU A 186 -14.88 -24.65 7.85
CA LEU A 186 -13.46 -24.31 7.91
C LEU A 186 -13.24 -23.17 8.91
N VAL A 187 -12.13 -23.24 9.63
CA VAL A 187 -11.64 -22.16 10.50
C VAL A 187 -10.44 -21.53 9.82
N LYS A 188 -10.22 -20.23 10.01
CA LYS A 188 -8.97 -19.56 9.63
C LYS A 188 -8.60 -18.47 10.63
N PRO A 189 -7.32 -18.06 10.70
CA PRO A 189 -6.94 -16.80 11.33
C PRO A 189 -7.77 -15.64 10.78
N ASP A 190 -8.00 -14.63 11.59
CA ASP A 190 -8.78 -13.44 11.24
C ASP A 190 -8.01 -12.48 10.34
N ILE A 191 -7.39 -13.03 9.30
CA ILE A 191 -6.79 -12.33 8.16
C ILE A 191 -7.87 -12.18 7.10
N VAL A 192 -7.97 -11.00 6.51
CA VAL A 192 -8.91 -10.71 5.42
C VAL A 192 -8.38 -11.32 4.13
N PHE A 193 -9.16 -12.22 3.55
CA PHE A 193 -8.88 -12.78 2.23
C PHE A 193 -9.53 -11.90 1.15
N PHE A 194 -9.02 -11.94 -0.08
CA PHE A 194 -9.69 -11.35 -1.23
C PHE A 194 -11.10 -11.94 -1.37
N GLY A 195 -12.08 -11.05 -1.53
CA GLY A 195 -13.50 -11.38 -1.52
C GLY A 195 -14.17 -11.27 -0.14
N GLU A 196 -13.42 -11.04 0.94
CA GLU A 196 -13.97 -10.74 2.27
C GLU A 196 -14.11 -9.24 2.52
N ALA A 197 -15.04 -8.87 3.41
CA ALA A 197 -15.12 -7.53 3.93
C ALA A 197 -13.98 -7.27 4.93
N LEU A 198 -13.46 -6.04 4.92
CA LEU A 198 -12.50 -5.60 5.94
C LEU A 198 -13.16 -5.60 7.34
N PRO A 199 -12.36 -5.65 8.43
CA PRO A 199 -12.90 -5.64 9.77
C PRO A 199 -13.70 -4.36 10.03
N ARG A 200 -14.76 -4.48 10.83
CA ARG A 200 -15.63 -3.36 11.19
C ARG A 200 -14.85 -2.16 11.77
N ALA A 201 -13.76 -2.43 12.50
CA ALA A 201 -12.87 -1.40 13.02
C ALA A 201 -12.30 -0.48 11.91
N PHE A 202 -12.10 -0.98 10.69
CA PHE A 202 -11.64 -0.17 9.58
C PHE A 202 -12.63 0.97 9.29
N SER A 203 -13.89 0.62 8.98
CA SER A 203 -14.92 1.62 8.65
C SER A 203 -15.27 2.52 9.84
N GLU A 204 -15.30 1.97 11.06
CA GLU A 204 -15.60 2.74 12.27
C GLU A 204 -14.51 3.76 12.61
N GLN A 205 -13.25 3.49 12.27
CA GLN A 205 -12.14 4.37 12.62
C GLN A 205 -11.68 5.24 11.44
N SER A 206 -12.03 4.94 10.18
CA SER A 206 -11.56 5.72 9.01
C SER A 206 -11.84 7.23 9.11
N HIS A 207 -12.92 7.64 9.79
CA HIS A 207 -13.24 9.07 9.99
C HIS A 207 -12.14 9.84 10.74
N LYS A 208 -11.30 9.16 11.52
CA LYS A 208 -10.16 9.76 12.22
C LYS A 208 -9.11 10.34 11.27
N VAL A 209 -9.04 9.86 10.02
CA VAL A 209 -8.15 10.42 9.00
C VAL A 209 -8.52 11.89 8.71
N ALA A 210 -9.80 12.22 8.64
CA ALA A 210 -10.27 13.59 8.42
C ALA A 210 -9.94 14.54 9.59
N MET A 211 -9.69 13.98 10.78
CA MET A 211 -9.32 14.71 11.99
C MET A 211 -7.81 14.87 12.16
N ALA A 212 -6.99 14.31 11.25
CA ALA A 212 -5.54 14.37 11.37
C ALA A 212 -5.00 15.80 11.20
N ASP A 213 -3.86 16.03 11.85
CA ASP A 213 -3.05 17.25 11.70
C ASP A 213 -1.82 16.99 10.82
N LEU A 214 -1.48 15.71 10.59
CA LEU A 214 -0.42 15.20 9.73
C LEU A 214 -0.72 13.73 9.38
N VAL A 215 -0.42 13.31 8.15
CA VAL A 215 -0.53 11.91 7.72
C VAL A 215 0.83 11.37 7.29
N LEU A 216 1.23 10.22 7.84
CA LEU A 216 2.43 9.49 7.42
C LEU A 216 2.02 8.22 6.68
N ILE A 217 2.56 8.00 5.49
CA ILE A 217 2.30 6.83 4.63
C ILE A 217 3.64 6.14 4.46
N ILE A 218 3.76 4.90 4.94
CA ILE A 218 5.05 4.23 5.09
C ILE A 218 4.97 2.83 4.46
N GLY A 219 5.79 2.58 3.45
CA GLY A 219 6.01 1.25 2.89
C GLY A 219 4.75 0.58 2.30
N THR A 220 3.95 1.31 1.51
CA THR A 220 2.76 0.73 0.87
C THR A 220 2.64 1.16 -0.58
N SER A 221 2.10 0.27 -1.44
CA SER A 221 1.82 0.56 -2.84
C SER A 221 0.53 1.36 -3.06
N LEU A 222 -0.34 1.46 -2.04
CA LEU A 222 -1.68 2.06 -2.13
C LEU A 222 -2.53 1.51 -3.30
N GLN A 223 -2.42 0.23 -3.63
CA GLN A 223 -3.18 -0.39 -4.73
C GLN A 223 -4.45 -1.12 -4.27
N VAL A 224 -4.55 -1.47 -2.99
CA VAL A 224 -5.66 -2.30 -2.47
C VAL A 224 -6.72 -1.40 -1.85
N TYR A 225 -7.92 -1.40 -2.42
CA TYR A 225 -9.07 -0.70 -1.87
C TYR A 225 -9.82 -1.57 -0.84
N PRO A 226 -10.44 -0.95 0.17
CA PRO A 226 -10.65 0.49 0.37
C PRO A 226 -9.47 1.24 1.04
N PHE A 227 -8.42 0.56 1.47
CA PHE A 227 -7.28 1.18 2.17
C PHE A 227 -6.63 2.31 1.36
N ALA A 228 -6.42 2.09 0.06
CA ALA A 228 -5.86 3.07 -0.87
C ALA A 228 -6.63 4.41 -0.92
N GLY A 229 -7.90 4.43 -0.49
CA GLY A 229 -8.71 5.64 -0.41
C GLY A 229 -8.46 6.49 0.83
N LEU A 230 -7.85 5.94 1.89
CA LEU A 230 -7.67 6.65 3.15
C LEU A 230 -6.87 7.96 3.01
N PRO A 231 -5.75 8.05 2.25
CA PRO A 231 -5.01 9.30 2.09
C PRO A 231 -5.81 10.46 1.48
N LYS A 232 -6.94 10.18 0.81
CA LYS A 232 -7.84 11.20 0.26
C LYS A 232 -8.81 11.78 1.29
N MET A 233 -9.00 11.09 2.41
CA MET A 233 -9.94 11.50 3.47
C MET A 233 -9.38 12.64 4.34
N VAL A 234 -8.08 12.88 4.30
CA VAL A 234 -7.45 13.98 5.03
C VAL A 234 -7.71 15.31 4.31
N ARG A 235 -8.00 16.35 5.09
CA ARG A 235 -8.22 17.73 4.61
C ARG A 235 -7.07 18.19 3.72
N GLU A 236 -7.39 18.98 2.70
CA GLU A 236 -6.44 19.39 1.65
C GLU A 236 -5.22 20.14 2.20
N SER A 237 -5.42 20.99 3.20
CA SER A 237 -4.36 21.79 3.83
C SER A 237 -3.45 21.01 4.78
N ILE A 238 -3.72 19.73 5.02
CA ILE A 238 -2.96 18.93 5.98
C ILE A 238 -1.82 18.22 5.22
N PRO A 239 -0.56 18.40 5.65
CA PRO A 239 0.58 17.74 5.03
C PRO A 239 0.46 16.21 5.05
N ARG A 240 0.97 15.58 3.98
CA ARG A 240 1.12 14.13 3.90
C ARG A 240 2.57 13.80 3.58
N VAL A 241 3.12 12.80 4.24
CA VAL A 241 4.51 12.38 4.05
C VAL A 241 4.54 10.95 3.58
N LEU A 242 5.20 10.68 2.46
CA LEU A 242 5.44 9.35 1.94
C LEU A 242 6.86 8.92 2.26
N PHE A 243 7.00 7.78 2.93
CA PHE A 243 8.25 7.03 3.07
C PHE A 243 8.12 5.74 2.29
N ASN A 244 8.73 5.66 1.11
CA ASN A 244 8.57 4.48 0.25
C ASN A 244 9.67 4.41 -0.81
N MET A 245 9.93 3.23 -1.39
CA MET A 245 10.91 3.10 -2.47
C MET A 245 10.52 3.90 -3.72
N GLU A 246 9.22 3.96 -4.00
CA GLU A 246 8.66 4.60 -5.18
C GLU A 246 7.50 5.51 -4.80
N ARG A 247 7.18 6.45 -5.70
CA ARG A 247 5.98 7.25 -5.58
C ARG A 247 4.74 6.39 -5.82
N VAL A 248 3.71 6.58 -5.00
CA VAL A 248 2.49 5.76 -5.04
C VAL A 248 1.23 6.59 -4.93
N GLY A 249 0.15 6.09 -5.53
CA GLY A 249 -1.15 6.77 -5.53
C GLY A 249 -1.05 8.21 -6.04
N GLN A 250 -1.69 9.13 -5.29
CA GLN A 250 -1.74 10.57 -5.58
C GLN A 250 -0.85 11.38 -4.63
N ILE A 251 0.19 10.77 -4.07
CA ILE A 251 1.08 11.46 -3.13
C ILE A 251 2.14 12.22 -3.93
N GLY A 252 2.22 13.52 -3.73
CA GLY A 252 2.96 14.48 -4.55
C GLY A 252 2.05 15.36 -5.42
N ASP A 253 0.74 15.10 -5.42
CA ASP A 253 -0.26 15.92 -6.12
C ASP A 253 -0.66 17.17 -5.30
N ARG A 254 -0.28 17.25 -4.01
CA ARG A 254 -0.57 18.43 -3.15
C ARG A 254 0.67 19.25 -2.86
N THR A 255 0.45 20.55 -2.64
CA THR A 255 1.52 21.52 -2.39
C THR A 255 2.33 21.21 -1.12
N ASP A 256 1.73 20.56 -0.14
CA ASP A 256 2.35 20.20 1.15
C ASP A 256 2.64 18.69 1.28
N ASP A 257 2.62 17.95 0.17
CA ASP A 257 3.11 16.58 0.17
C ASP A 257 4.64 16.56 0.21
N VAL A 258 5.21 15.68 1.03
CA VAL A 258 6.65 15.44 1.13
C VAL A 258 6.94 13.98 0.80
N LEU A 259 7.87 13.75 -0.12
CA LEU A 259 8.25 12.42 -0.57
C LEU A 259 9.68 12.13 -0.09
N SER A 260 9.82 11.15 0.79
CA SER A 260 11.10 10.56 1.19
C SER A 260 11.25 9.23 0.46
N LEU A 261 11.83 9.27 -0.74
CA LEU A 261 12.01 8.09 -1.57
C LEU A 261 13.27 7.30 -1.19
N GLY A 262 13.11 5.99 -1.02
CA GLY A 262 14.16 5.07 -0.58
C GLY A 262 13.69 4.15 0.55
N PRO A 263 14.62 3.46 1.23
CA PRO A 263 14.28 2.57 2.33
C PRO A 263 13.52 3.31 3.45
N CYS A 264 12.40 2.74 3.88
CA CYS A 264 11.52 3.38 4.88
C CYS A 264 12.27 3.70 6.18
N ASP A 265 13.11 2.76 6.63
CA ASP A 265 13.87 2.89 7.86
C ASP A 265 14.83 4.10 7.82
N ASP A 266 15.41 4.43 6.67
CA ASP A 266 16.32 5.56 6.52
C ASP A 266 15.59 6.90 6.56
N GLY A 267 14.45 7.00 5.88
CA GLY A 267 13.62 8.20 5.93
C GLY A 267 13.03 8.44 7.32
N VAL A 268 12.56 7.38 8.01
CA VAL A 268 12.10 7.47 9.40
C VAL A 268 13.23 7.93 10.33
N ARG A 269 14.42 7.37 10.14
CA ARG A 269 15.63 7.77 10.85
C ARG A 269 16.03 9.22 10.61
N GLN A 270 15.88 9.71 9.38
CA GLN A 270 16.11 11.11 9.04
C GLN A 270 15.10 12.01 9.75
N LEU A 271 13.80 11.70 9.66
CA LEU A 271 12.77 12.45 10.40
C LEU A 271 13.03 12.45 11.91
N ALA A 272 13.43 11.30 12.47
CA ALA A 272 13.80 11.21 13.89
C ALA A 272 15.01 12.07 14.25
N THR A 273 16.00 12.21 13.36
CA THR A 273 17.12 13.15 13.53
C THR A 273 16.63 14.59 13.55
N GLU A 274 15.79 14.99 12.59
CA GLU A 274 15.23 16.36 12.52
C GLU A 274 14.37 16.71 13.75
N LEU A 275 13.72 15.70 14.34
CA LEU A 275 12.94 15.83 15.58
C LEU A 275 13.81 15.81 16.86
N GLY A 276 15.10 15.46 16.75
CA GLY A 276 15.97 15.25 17.91
C GLY A 276 15.66 13.97 18.69
N TRP A 277 15.01 12.98 18.07
CA TRP A 277 14.58 11.72 18.68
C TRP A 277 15.44 10.52 18.26
N ARG A 278 16.48 10.74 17.45
CA ARG A 278 17.24 9.63 16.85
C ARG A 278 17.84 8.68 17.89
N ASP A 279 18.52 9.21 18.89
CA ASP A 279 19.16 8.38 19.93
C ASP A 279 18.14 7.61 20.78
N GLU A 280 17.00 8.26 21.08
CA GLU A 280 15.89 7.63 21.80
C GLU A 280 15.28 6.49 21.00
N LEU A 281 15.05 6.71 19.70
CA LEU A 281 14.52 5.71 18.77
C LEU A 281 15.46 4.50 18.64
N GLU A 282 16.75 4.73 18.42
CA GLU A 282 17.75 3.66 18.29
C GLU A 282 17.88 2.85 19.58
N LYS A 283 17.88 3.53 20.73
CA LYS A 283 17.91 2.88 22.04
C LYS A 283 16.66 2.03 22.27
N MET A 284 15.48 2.55 21.93
CA MET A 284 14.22 1.82 22.06
C MET A 284 14.20 0.59 21.14
N TRP A 285 14.62 0.76 19.89
CA TRP A 285 14.64 -0.33 18.91
C TRP A 285 15.60 -1.44 19.30
N ARG A 286 16.86 -1.11 19.63
CA ARG A 286 17.84 -2.08 20.14
C ARG A 286 17.41 -2.73 21.45
N GLY A 287 16.69 -2.00 22.31
CA GLY A 287 16.11 -2.56 23.53
C GLY A 287 15.02 -3.60 23.28
N ILE A 288 14.27 -3.50 22.18
CA ILE A 288 13.20 -4.44 21.80
C ILE A 288 13.78 -5.66 21.08
N VAL A 289 14.65 -5.44 20.08
CA VAL A 289 15.11 -6.52 19.19
C VAL A 289 16.44 -7.14 19.61
N GLY A 290 17.21 -6.46 20.46
CA GLY A 290 18.58 -6.82 20.81
C GLY A 290 19.60 -6.37 19.75
N ASP A 291 20.86 -6.19 20.17
CA ASP A 291 21.90 -5.67 19.29
C ASP A 291 22.22 -6.59 18.11
N GLU A 292 22.20 -7.91 18.31
CA GLU A 292 22.51 -8.88 17.24
C GLU A 292 21.53 -8.79 16.07
N GLU A 293 20.22 -8.77 16.38
CA GLU A 293 19.18 -8.64 15.35
C GLU A 293 19.20 -7.24 14.72
N ALA A 294 19.45 -6.18 15.51
CA ALA A 294 19.59 -4.83 14.98
C ALA A 294 20.73 -4.73 13.93
N GLU A 295 21.90 -5.30 14.22
CA GLU A 295 23.03 -5.33 13.28
C GLU A 295 22.72 -6.18 12.03
N LYS A 296 21.96 -7.27 12.19
CA LYS A 296 21.52 -8.10 11.06
C LYS A 296 20.57 -7.32 10.14
N GLN A 297 19.59 -6.61 10.68
CA GLN A 297 18.67 -5.80 9.87
C GLN A 297 19.41 -4.68 9.13
N LEU A 298 20.34 -3.97 9.79
CA LEU A 298 21.18 -2.94 9.18
C LEU A 298 22.02 -3.47 8.02
N ARG A 299 22.66 -4.63 8.21
CA ARG A 299 23.47 -5.26 7.17
C ARG A 299 22.63 -5.67 5.98
N SER A 300 21.50 -6.32 6.24
CA SER A 300 20.59 -6.79 5.19
C SER A 300 20.02 -5.63 4.36
N GLN A 301 19.74 -4.49 5.01
CA GLN A 301 19.34 -3.28 4.31
C GLN A 301 20.47 -2.73 3.44
N LYS A 302 21.70 -2.67 3.96
CA LYS A 302 22.87 -2.20 3.21
C LYS A 302 23.17 -3.05 1.98
N GLU A 303 23.12 -4.37 2.13
CA GLU A 303 23.31 -5.32 1.02
C GLU A 303 22.25 -5.12 -0.07
N ARG A 304 20.96 -5.00 0.31
CA ARG A 304 19.89 -4.70 -0.64
C ARG A 304 20.07 -3.36 -1.35
N SER A 305 20.47 -2.30 -0.64
CA SER A 305 20.72 -1.00 -1.26
C SER A 305 21.87 -1.07 -2.29
N GLN A 306 22.94 -1.81 -1.97
CA GLN A 306 24.06 -2.01 -2.90
C GLN A 306 23.64 -2.75 -4.17
N GLU A 307 22.84 -3.81 -4.04
CA GLU A 307 22.30 -4.54 -5.20
C GLU A 307 21.47 -3.63 -6.11
N VAL A 308 20.63 -2.76 -5.53
CA VAL A 308 19.83 -1.78 -6.29
C VAL A 308 20.71 -0.76 -7.00
N ASP A 309 21.72 -0.22 -6.31
CA ASP A 309 22.64 0.76 -6.89
C ASP A 309 23.42 0.17 -8.07
N GLU A 310 23.88 -1.08 -7.96
CA GLU A 310 24.56 -1.81 -9.05
C GLU A 310 23.63 -2.04 -10.26
N GLU A 311 22.35 -2.37 -10.02
CA GLU A 311 21.36 -2.55 -11.09
C GLU A 311 21.05 -1.22 -11.81
N VAL A 312 20.90 -0.12 -11.06
CA VAL A 312 20.70 1.22 -11.62
C VAL A 312 21.90 1.66 -12.44
N GLN A 313 23.12 1.43 -11.96
CA GLN A 313 24.33 1.78 -12.70
C GLN A 313 24.38 1.02 -14.04
N LYS A 314 24.12 -0.29 -14.02
CA LYS A 314 24.11 -1.11 -15.23
C LYS A 314 23.06 -0.63 -16.24
N LEU A 315 21.84 -0.33 -15.80
CA LEU A 315 20.78 0.19 -16.67
C LEU A 315 21.16 1.55 -17.28
N THR A 316 21.85 2.40 -16.52
CA THR A 316 22.32 3.70 -17.01
C THR A 316 23.37 3.53 -18.10
N GLU A 317 24.33 2.60 -17.91
CA GLU A 317 25.34 2.25 -18.91
C GLU A 317 24.71 1.66 -20.20
N ASP A 318 23.68 0.81 -20.04
CA ASP A 318 22.93 0.24 -21.17
C ASP A 318 22.18 1.34 -21.96
N VAL A 319 21.51 2.27 -21.29
CA VAL A 319 20.82 3.41 -21.92
C VAL A 319 21.80 4.32 -22.65
N GLU A 320 22.95 4.64 -22.04
CA GLU A 320 24.00 5.41 -22.71
C GLU A 320 24.54 4.71 -23.96
N THR A 321 24.66 3.38 -23.92
CA THR A 321 25.12 2.59 -25.07
C THR A 321 24.10 2.64 -26.21
N VAL A 322 22.80 2.51 -25.91
CA VAL A 322 21.73 2.62 -26.91
C VAL A 322 21.66 4.02 -27.52
N LEU A 323 21.80 5.07 -26.70
CA LEU A 323 21.82 6.46 -27.18
C LEU A 323 23.02 6.73 -28.10
N LYS A 324 24.21 6.22 -27.76
CA LYS A 324 25.41 6.32 -28.62
C LYS A 324 25.22 5.63 -29.97
N ILE A 325 24.55 4.47 -30.01
CA ILE A 325 24.23 3.77 -31.27
C ILE A 325 23.26 4.60 -32.11
N HIS A 326 22.29 5.27 -31.49
CA HIS A 326 21.33 6.13 -32.20
C HIS A 326 21.98 7.42 -32.74
N ASP A 327 22.95 7.98 -32.02
CA ASP A 327 23.75 9.12 -32.51
C ASP A 327 24.65 8.72 -33.69
N ASP A 328 25.24 7.51 -33.67
CA ASP A 328 26.05 6.97 -34.78
C ASP A 328 25.21 6.63 -36.03
N GLU A 329 23.96 6.19 -35.88
CA GLU A 329 23.02 6.01 -37.01
C GLU A 329 22.50 7.34 -37.57
N SER A 330 22.43 8.40 -36.76
CA SER A 330 22.09 9.75 -37.24
C SER A 330 23.28 10.45 -37.93
N ALA A 331 24.52 10.16 -37.51
CA ALA A 331 25.74 10.70 -38.11
C ALA A 331 26.13 10.02 -39.43
N SER A 332 25.62 8.81 -39.72
CA SER A 332 25.92 8.06 -40.94
C SER A 332 25.03 8.42 -42.15
N ASN A 333 24.06 9.34 -42.01
CA ASN A 333 23.21 9.79 -43.11
C ASN A 333 23.53 11.19 -43.69
N GLU A 334 24.63 11.83 -43.29
CA GLU A 334 25.08 13.12 -43.88
C GLU A 334 26.31 13.02 -44.80
N THR A 335 26.72 11.83 -45.25
CA THR A 335 27.87 11.69 -46.16
C THR A 335 27.53 10.98 -47.48
N THR A 336 26.51 11.43 -48.22
CA THR A 336 26.38 11.13 -49.66
C THR A 336 25.65 12.25 -50.42
N ALA A 337 26.23 13.45 -50.48
CA ALA A 337 25.87 14.42 -51.52
C ALA A 337 27.00 15.43 -51.79
N SER A 338 28.06 15.00 -52.50
CA SER A 338 28.91 15.90 -53.29
C SER A 338 29.89 15.11 -54.17
N LYS A 339 29.49 14.84 -55.41
CA LYS A 339 30.30 14.98 -56.64
C LYS A 339 29.60 14.33 -57.84
N SER A 340 29.02 15.14 -58.71
CA SER A 340 29.08 14.92 -60.16
C SER A 340 28.84 16.21 -60.93
N HIS A 341 29.91 16.65 -61.60
CA HIS A 341 30.02 17.36 -62.88
C HIS A 341 29.00 18.43 -63.32
N GLN A 342 29.56 19.64 -63.46
CA GLN A 342 29.58 20.49 -64.67
C GLN A 342 28.40 20.40 -65.65
N SER A 343 27.55 21.43 -65.56
CA SER A 343 27.21 22.44 -66.60
C SER A 343 27.20 22.05 -68.08
N GLU A 344 26.03 22.23 -68.68
CA GLU A 344 25.67 23.00 -69.90
C GLU A 344 24.32 22.43 -70.39
N GLU A 345 23.29 23.13 -70.85
CA GLU A 345 22.93 24.54 -71.06
C GLU A 345 21.41 24.54 -71.35
N ALA A 346 20.76 25.70 -71.20
CA ALA A 346 19.46 26.08 -71.80
C ALA A 346 18.12 25.47 -71.29
N GLU A 347 17.35 26.38 -70.67
CA GLU A 347 15.89 26.40 -70.51
C GLU A 347 15.14 26.56 -71.85
N PRO A 348 13.79 26.52 -71.90
CA PRO A 348 12.85 25.56 -71.30
C PRO A 348 11.71 25.19 -72.30
N SER A 349 10.90 24.16 -72.03
CA SER A 349 9.46 24.19 -72.38
C SER A 349 8.68 22.92 -72.00
N ASP A 350 7.44 23.19 -71.59
CA ASP A 350 6.19 22.45 -71.79
C ASP A 350 5.94 21.10 -71.11
N ASP A 351 5.11 21.22 -70.07
CA ASP A 351 3.70 20.78 -70.02
C ASP A 351 3.31 19.35 -70.43
N SER A 352 2.63 18.74 -69.47
CA SER A 352 1.61 17.68 -69.57
C SER A 352 1.97 16.38 -70.31
N SER A 353 1.84 15.27 -69.60
CA SER A 353 0.58 14.51 -69.59
C SER A 353 0.79 13.05 -69.23
N THR A 354 -0.05 12.61 -68.28
CA THR A 354 -0.77 11.33 -68.25
C THR A 354 0.00 10.00 -68.36
N GLY A 355 -0.22 9.10 -67.40
CA GLY A 355 0.08 7.70 -67.67
C GLY A 355 -0.01 6.67 -66.55
N ARG A 356 -1.13 6.60 -65.83
CA ARG A 356 -1.81 5.33 -65.46
C ARG A 356 -0.97 4.26 -64.71
N VAL A 357 -1.18 4.18 -63.39
CA VAL A 357 -0.89 2.99 -62.57
C VAL A 357 -2.14 2.11 -62.51
N VAL A 358 -1.96 0.81 -62.71
CA VAL A 358 -2.98 -0.25 -62.61
C VAL A 358 -2.60 -1.17 -61.44
N THR A 359 -3.48 -1.17 -60.43
CA THR A 359 -3.96 -2.27 -59.54
C THR A 359 -2.92 -3.12 -58.79
N THR A 360 -3.06 -3.37 -57.48
CA THR A 360 -4.11 -4.19 -56.81
C THR A 360 -3.91 -3.99 -55.29
N ALA A 361 -4.89 -3.49 -54.52
CA ALA A 361 -6.06 -4.15 -53.93
C ALA A 361 -5.75 -5.16 -52.79
N GLU A 362 -5.85 -4.69 -51.55
CA GLU A 362 -6.34 -5.50 -50.42
C GLU A 362 -7.37 -4.70 -49.61
N LYS A 363 -8.43 -5.40 -49.20
CA LYS A 363 -9.73 -4.91 -48.77
C LYS A 363 -9.76 -4.50 -47.30
N GLU A 364 -10.34 -3.33 -47.04
CA GLU A 364 -11.12 -3.06 -45.82
C GLU A 364 -12.53 -3.68 -45.92
N VAL A 365 -13.12 -4.01 -44.77
CA VAL A 365 -14.57 -3.92 -44.58
C VAL A 365 -14.81 -3.18 -43.27
N SER A 366 -15.36 -1.98 -43.42
CA SER A 366 -15.86 -1.13 -42.33
C SER A 366 -17.36 -1.34 -42.13
N ALA A 367 -17.76 -1.16 -40.87
CA ALA A 367 -18.97 -0.49 -40.35
C ALA A 367 -20.36 -1.01 -40.74
N GLU A 368 -21.26 -1.05 -39.75
CA GLU A 368 -22.41 -0.13 -39.77
C GLU A 368 -23.05 0.07 -38.40
N ARG A 369 -23.59 1.28 -38.24
CA ARG A 369 -24.37 1.82 -37.11
C ARG A 369 -25.77 1.21 -37.07
N GLY A 370 -26.35 1.13 -35.88
CA GLY A 370 -27.78 0.94 -35.68
C GLY A 370 -28.25 1.63 -34.39
N GLU A 371 -29.00 2.71 -34.55
CA GLU A 371 -29.79 3.36 -33.49
C GLU A 371 -30.88 2.41 -32.97
N THR A 372 -31.26 2.51 -31.70
CA THR A 372 -32.68 2.46 -31.24
C THR A 372 -32.84 2.69 -29.74
N SER A 373 -33.56 3.76 -29.41
CA SER A 373 -34.62 3.93 -28.40
C SER A 373 -34.52 3.28 -27.00
N ALA A 374 -34.59 4.16 -26.00
CA ALA A 374 -35.07 3.91 -24.64
C ALA A 374 -36.52 3.37 -24.57
N PRO A 375 -36.91 2.85 -23.39
CA PRO A 375 -38.15 3.29 -22.78
C PRO A 375 -37.97 3.70 -21.31
N ALA A 376 -38.72 4.75 -20.94
CA ALA A 376 -38.97 5.17 -19.57
C ALA A 376 -40.24 4.50 -19.02
N ALA A 377 -40.22 4.11 -17.74
CA ALA A 377 -41.34 4.02 -16.78
C ALA A 377 -40.86 3.15 -15.59
N GLY A 378 -41.08 3.46 -14.31
CA GLY A 378 -41.84 4.52 -13.69
C GLY A 378 -41.57 4.54 -12.17
N THR A 379 -41.80 5.69 -11.58
CA THR A 379 -41.98 5.90 -10.14
C THR A 379 -43.21 5.15 -9.62
N PRO A 380 -43.25 4.88 -8.31
CA PRO A 380 -44.41 5.32 -7.55
C PRO A 380 -44.03 6.17 -6.34
N SER A 381 -44.86 7.20 -6.17
CA SER A 381 -44.97 8.12 -5.05
C SER A 381 -45.45 7.47 -3.75
N ASP A 382 -45.01 8.07 -2.64
CA ASP A 382 -45.75 8.37 -1.41
C ASP A 382 -46.79 7.39 -0.87
N LYS A 383 -46.51 6.85 0.32
CA LYS A 383 -47.48 6.87 1.43
C LYS A 383 -46.79 7.23 2.75
N ALA A 384 -47.08 8.44 3.21
CA ALA A 384 -47.09 8.80 4.61
C ALA A 384 -48.15 7.98 5.36
N LEU A 385 -47.80 7.52 6.56
CA LEU A 385 -48.75 7.28 7.64
C LEU A 385 -48.14 7.82 8.93
N ASP A 386 -48.62 8.99 9.32
CA ASP A 386 -48.71 9.43 10.71
C ASP A 386 -49.53 8.41 11.53
N ALA A 387 -49.10 8.14 12.76
CA ALA A 387 -49.79 8.60 13.98
C ALA A 387 -49.53 7.71 15.21
N LYS A 388 -48.85 8.35 16.17
CA LYS A 388 -49.24 8.52 17.58
C LYS A 388 -49.26 7.36 18.59
N ASP A 389 -48.77 7.79 19.76
CA ASP A 389 -49.11 7.40 21.14
C ASP A 389 -48.51 6.07 21.66
N SER A 390 -47.94 6.00 22.86
CA SER A 390 -48.08 6.86 24.04
C SER A 390 -47.06 6.49 25.13
N SER A 391 -46.80 7.47 26.00
CA SER A 391 -46.51 7.38 27.45
C SER A 391 -45.49 6.33 27.96
N ALA A 392 -44.31 6.73 28.44
CA ALA A 392 -44.03 7.38 29.74
C ALA A 392 -43.77 6.40 30.92
N ILE A 393 -42.80 6.83 31.74
CA ILE A 393 -42.64 6.61 33.20
C ILE A 393 -41.58 5.58 33.66
N ARG A 394 -40.73 6.09 34.59
CA ARG A 394 -39.79 5.48 35.56
C ARG A 394 -38.42 5.08 35.02
N GLY A 395 -37.28 5.65 35.45
CA GLY A 395 -36.97 6.32 36.72
C GLY A 395 -36.66 5.29 37.80
N ASP A 396 -35.48 5.44 38.41
CA ASP A 396 -34.84 4.61 39.46
C ASP A 396 -33.90 3.52 38.92
N SER A 397 -32.72 3.25 39.48
CA SER A 397 -31.91 3.88 40.51
C SER A 397 -30.60 3.07 40.57
N VAL A 398 -29.48 3.76 40.73
CA VAL A 398 -28.15 3.19 40.98
C VAL A 398 -28.12 2.45 42.33
N PRO A 399 -27.42 1.30 42.46
CA PRO A 399 -26.83 0.91 43.72
C PRO A 399 -25.30 1.04 43.68
N LYS A 400 -24.79 1.82 44.64
CA LYS A 400 -23.41 1.80 45.11
C LYS A 400 -23.17 0.56 45.97
N SER A 401 -22.06 -0.14 45.74
CA SER A 401 -21.29 -0.90 46.76
C SER A 401 -19.86 -1.04 46.22
N ALA A 402 -18.75 -0.59 46.80
CA ALA A 402 -18.29 -0.39 48.17
C ALA A 402 -18.02 -1.70 48.96
N PHE A 403 -16.88 -2.33 48.68
CA PHE A 403 -16.04 -3.20 49.55
C PHE A 403 -14.63 -3.16 48.91
N ARG A 404 -13.59 -2.47 49.40
CA ARG A 404 -12.81 -2.54 50.66
C ARG A 404 -12.09 -3.88 50.86
N LYS A 405 -10.77 -3.83 50.64
CA LYS A 405 -9.64 -4.55 51.28
C LYS A 405 -9.81 -6.05 51.56
N GLU A 406 -8.96 -6.86 50.90
CA GLU A 406 -7.72 -7.39 51.47
C GLU A 406 -6.69 -7.61 50.36
#